data_AF-A0A521YHE9-F1
#
_entry.id   AF-A0A521YHE9-F1
#
_cell.length_a   1.000
_cell.length_b   1.000
_cell.length_c   1.000
_cell.angle_alpha   90.00
_cell.angle_beta   90.00
_cell.angle_gamma   90.00
#
_symmetry.space_group_name_H-M   'P 1'
#
loop_
_entity.id
_entity.type
_entity.pdbx_description
1 polymer ?
#
loop_
_entity_poly.entity_id
_entity_poly.type
_entity_poly.pdbx_seq_one_letter_code
_entity_poly.pdbx_strand_id
1 'polypeptide(L)'
;MEAAMKTAALFVLALAAALLLSVGPARAQDLEKPVLLVAVPALQGLYRETTLIAVPVAGAHIGFILNRASALKLGVLFPRHEPSSKVVDPVYFGGPEMSEAVFAVVHGDPGASALHLLGGVFVVSNAAAVDRIIEQTPNEARYFAGFVGWRPGELAKEIEAGYWATGEADESLFFRPDTSGLWKELIERFGGASLPKWHAREVREPGGGVAVGGRTPIAAR
;
A
#
# COMPACT_ATOMS: atom_id res chain seq x y z
N MET A 1 12.58 -16.33 -24.14
CA MET A 1 13.07 -15.05 -23.60
C MET A 1 12.12 -13.88 -23.86
N GLU A 2 11.50 -13.81 -25.05
CA GLU A 2 10.59 -12.71 -25.44
C GLU A 2 9.23 -12.69 -24.70
N ALA A 3 8.75 -13.84 -24.22
CA ALA A 3 7.48 -13.95 -23.50
C ALA A 3 7.57 -13.47 -22.03
N ALA A 4 8.71 -13.66 -21.37
CA ALA A 4 8.93 -13.21 -19.99
C ALA A 4 8.99 -11.67 -19.88
N MET A 5 9.44 -11.00 -20.94
CA MET A 5 9.49 -9.53 -21.03
C MET A 5 8.10 -8.90 -21.24
N LYS A 6 7.16 -9.63 -21.86
CA LYS A 6 5.78 -9.15 -22.14
C LYS A 6 4.89 -9.22 -20.90
N THR A 7 5.13 -10.16 -19.99
CA THR A 7 4.33 -10.29 -18.75
C THR A 7 4.72 -9.26 -17.69
N ALA A 8 6.00 -8.84 -17.65
CA ALA A 8 6.43 -7.70 -16.84
C ALA A 8 5.87 -6.36 -17.37
N ALA A 9 5.73 -6.24 -18.70
CA ALA A 9 5.18 -5.05 -19.34
C ALA A 9 3.67 -4.82 -19.05
N LEU A 10 2.89 -5.87 -18.76
CA LEU A 10 1.46 -5.72 -18.42
C LEU A 10 1.22 -5.12 -17.03
N PHE A 11 2.16 -5.27 -16.09
CA PHE A 11 2.10 -4.59 -14.79
C PHE A 11 2.48 -3.11 -14.87
N VAL A 12 3.32 -2.73 -15.85
CA VAL A 12 3.72 -1.33 -16.08
C VAL A 12 2.69 -0.57 -16.94
N LEU A 13 2.02 -1.23 -17.89
CA LEU A 13 1.07 -0.56 -18.78
C LEU A 13 -0.30 -0.25 -18.16
N ALA A 14 -0.78 -1.03 -17.20
CA ALA A 14 -2.08 -0.76 -16.55
C ALA A 14 -2.05 0.49 -15.65
N LEU A 15 -0.86 0.92 -15.20
CA LEU A 15 -0.67 2.15 -14.44
C LEU A 15 -0.58 3.42 -15.31
N ALA A 16 -0.26 3.29 -16.60
CA ALA A 16 0.19 4.43 -17.43
C ALA A 16 -0.93 5.17 -18.21
N ALA A 17 -2.18 4.69 -18.20
CA ALA A 17 -3.22 5.23 -19.09
C ALA A 17 -4.08 6.37 -18.50
N ALA A 18 -3.92 6.72 -17.23
CA ALA A 18 -4.57 7.88 -16.63
C ALA A 18 -3.51 8.79 -16.03
N LEU A 19 -3.69 10.11 -16.17
CA LEU A 19 -2.87 11.19 -15.59
C LEU A 19 -1.70 11.70 -16.40
N LEU A 20 -2.05 12.28 -17.54
CA LEU A 20 -1.44 13.53 -17.95
C LEU A 20 -2.35 14.67 -17.49
N LEU A 21 -1.88 15.50 -16.55
CA LEU A 21 -1.83 16.97 -16.66
C LEU A 21 -1.44 17.65 -15.33
N SER A 22 -0.49 18.59 -15.47
CA SER A 22 -0.12 19.71 -14.58
C SER A 22 1.00 19.53 -13.53
N VAL A 23 1.98 20.42 -13.68
CA VAL A 23 3.24 20.61 -12.94
C VAL A 23 3.15 21.90 -12.11
N GLY A 24 3.74 21.90 -10.91
CA GLY A 24 4.14 23.08 -10.16
C GLY A 24 5.28 22.71 -9.19
N PRO A 25 6.29 23.57 -8.93
CA PRO A 25 7.42 23.19 -8.10
C PRO A 25 7.06 23.39 -6.61
N ALA A 26 6.54 22.34 -5.98
CA ALA A 26 6.53 22.24 -4.53
C ALA A 26 7.95 21.87 -4.06
N ARG A 27 8.38 22.33 -2.88
CA ARG A 27 9.64 21.88 -2.27
C ARG A 27 9.65 20.36 -2.25
N ALA A 28 10.40 19.75 -3.16
CA ALA A 28 10.31 18.33 -3.41
C ALA A 28 10.94 17.61 -2.22
N GLN A 29 10.12 17.01 -1.37
CA GLN A 29 10.56 15.76 -0.76
C GLN A 29 10.97 14.83 -1.89
N ASP A 30 12.10 14.15 -1.73
CA ASP A 30 12.62 13.19 -2.71
C ASP A 30 11.70 11.96 -2.73
N LEU A 31 10.57 12.10 -3.42
CA LEU A 31 9.58 11.05 -3.65
C LEU A 31 9.99 10.14 -4.82
N GLU A 32 11.22 10.27 -5.33
CA GLU A 32 11.82 9.30 -6.25
C GLU A 32 12.34 8.06 -5.51
N LYS A 33 12.25 8.05 -4.17
CA LYS A 33 12.59 6.92 -3.31
C LYS A 33 11.39 6.49 -2.45
N PRO A 34 11.42 5.26 -1.92
CA PRO A 34 10.46 4.82 -0.91
C PRO A 34 10.43 5.74 0.31
N VAL A 35 9.22 6.04 0.80
CA VAL A 35 9.00 6.95 1.93
C VAL A 35 8.07 6.32 2.96
N LEU A 36 8.40 6.48 4.25
CA LEU A 36 7.52 6.14 5.35
C LEU A 36 6.49 7.26 5.54
N LEU A 37 5.21 6.90 5.54
CA LEU A 37 4.08 7.80 5.79
C LEU A 37 3.39 7.39 7.08
N VAL A 38 3.18 8.35 7.98
CA VAL A 38 2.43 8.16 9.23
C VAL A 38 1.30 9.16 9.25
N ALA A 39 0.07 8.67 9.31
CA ALA A 39 -1.12 9.51 9.34
C ALA A 39 -1.03 10.51 10.49
N VAL A 40 -1.29 11.79 10.25
CA VAL A 40 -1.37 12.77 11.34
C VAL A 40 -2.61 12.47 12.22
N PRO A 41 -2.61 12.80 13.52
CA PRO A 41 -3.74 12.49 14.41
C PRO A 41 -5.09 13.06 13.98
N ALA A 42 -5.08 14.16 13.21
CA ALA A 42 -6.30 14.79 12.71
C ALA A 42 -6.93 14.07 11.51
N LEU A 43 -6.17 13.21 10.79
CA LEU A 43 -6.65 12.49 9.61
C LEU A 43 -7.75 11.50 10.01
N GLN A 44 -8.90 11.59 9.36
CA GLN A 44 -10.07 10.74 9.61
C GLN A 44 -10.24 9.67 8.53
N GLY A 45 -11.25 8.80 8.70
CA GLY A 45 -11.67 7.79 7.72
C GLY A 45 -10.78 6.54 7.66
N LEU A 46 -10.73 5.91 6.49
CA LEU A 46 -9.92 4.72 6.19
C LEU A 46 -8.44 4.87 6.57
N TYR A 47 -7.86 6.04 6.33
CA TYR A 47 -6.44 6.31 6.59
C TYR A 47 -6.15 6.84 8.00
N ARG A 48 -7.15 6.90 8.88
CA ARG A 48 -6.92 7.26 10.29
C ARG A 48 -5.94 6.29 10.93
N GLU A 49 -4.97 6.81 11.69
CA GLU A 49 -4.02 6.01 12.49
C GLU A 49 -3.26 4.93 11.67
N THR A 50 -3.02 5.18 10.37
CA THR A 50 -2.27 4.26 9.52
C THR A 50 -0.79 4.62 9.42
N THR A 51 0.04 3.59 9.27
CA THR A 51 1.44 3.69 8.87
C THR A 51 1.62 2.96 7.54
N LEU A 52 2.24 3.61 6.55
CA LEU A 52 2.43 3.08 5.21
C LEU A 52 3.87 3.24 4.77
N ILE A 53 4.32 2.36 3.88
CA ILE A 53 5.46 2.65 3.00
C ILE A 53 4.92 2.89 1.60
N ALA A 54 5.22 4.05 1.04
CA ALA A 54 4.92 4.39 -0.34
C ALA A 54 6.19 4.26 -1.20
N VAL A 55 6.05 3.69 -2.39
CA VAL A 55 7.11 3.37 -3.34
C VAL A 55 6.76 4.00 -4.70
N PRO A 56 7.70 4.69 -5.36
CA PRO A 56 7.47 5.26 -6.68
C PRO A 56 7.41 4.16 -7.75
N VAL A 57 6.40 4.23 -8.61
CA VAL A 57 6.21 3.31 -9.73
C VAL A 57 5.77 4.11 -10.94
N ALA A 58 6.64 4.22 -11.96
CA ALA A 58 6.36 4.86 -13.24
C ALA A 58 5.75 6.29 -13.12
N GLY A 59 6.23 7.10 -12.16
CA GLY A 59 5.76 8.47 -11.93
C GLY A 59 4.53 8.60 -11.02
N ALA A 60 3.93 7.48 -10.62
CA ALA A 60 2.92 7.37 -9.58
C ALA A 60 3.55 6.80 -8.29
N HIS A 61 2.75 6.59 -7.25
CA HIS A 61 3.16 5.84 -6.06
C HIS A 61 2.16 4.74 -5.75
N ILE A 62 2.68 3.63 -5.23
CA ILE A 62 1.87 2.61 -4.56
C ILE A 62 2.36 2.46 -3.12
N GLY A 63 1.55 1.93 -2.23
CA GLY A 63 1.99 1.68 -0.87
C GLY A 63 1.14 0.63 -0.16
N PHE A 64 1.65 0.17 0.97
CA PHE A 64 0.95 -0.81 1.79
C PHE A 64 0.77 -0.25 3.19
N ILE A 65 -0.45 -0.32 3.71
CA ILE A 65 -0.72 -0.06 5.12
C ILE A 65 -0.17 -1.23 5.94
N LEU A 66 0.79 -0.92 6.80
CA LEU A 66 1.58 -1.92 7.53
C LEU A 66 0.91 -2.36 8.83
N ASN A 67 0.06 -1.51 9.41
CA ASN A 67 -0.48 -1.70 10.77
C ASN A 67 -1.97 -2.05 10.83
N ARG A 68 -2.52 -2.62 9.75
CA ARG A 68 -3.92 -3.05 9.67
C ARG A 68 -4.01 -4.57 9.51
N ALA A 69 -3.59 -5.31 10.53
CA ALA A 69 -3.86 -6.75 10.59
C ALA A 69 -5.39 -6.99 10.57
N SER A 70 -5.85 -7.85 9.66
CA SER A 70 -7.27 -8.24 9.63
C SER A 70 -7.55 -9.44 10.54
N ALA A 71 -8.82 -9.78 10.71
CA ALA A 71 -9.22 -11.02 11.37
C ALA A 71 -9.13 -12.25 10.42
N LEU A 72 -8.80 -12.05 9.14
CA LEU A 72 -8.82 -13.08 8.11
C LEU A 72 -7.45 -13.74 8.00
N LYS A 73 -7.46 -15.07 7.94
CA LYS A 73 -6.30 -15.89 7.60
C LYS A 73 -6.38 -16.35 6.15
N LEU A 74 -5.24 -16.63 5.55
CA LEU A 74 -5.19 -17.05 4.14
C LEU A 74 -5.97 -18.35 3.90
N GLY A 75 -5.91 -19.32 4.83
CA GLY A 75 -6.71 -20.55 4.80
C GLY A 75 -8.23 -20.33 4.78
N VAL A 76 -8.73 -19.22 5.32
CA VAL A 76 -10.16 -18.86 5.27
C VAL A 76 -10.52 -18.25 3.92
N LEU A 77 -9.61 -17.47 3.33
CA LEU A 77 -9.81 -16.87 2.01
C LEU A 77 -9.74 -17.92 0.88
N PHE A 78 -8.88 -18.93 1.03
CA PHE A 78 -8.65 -19.96 0.03
C PHE A 78 -8.86 -21.38 0.59
N PRO A 79 -10.09 -21.74 1.00
CA PRO A 79 -10.36 -23.01 1.68
C PRO A 79 -10.12 -24.25 0.81
N ARG A 80 -9.95 -24.09 -0.51
CA ARG A 80 -9.61 -25.18 -1.44
C ARG A 80 -8.11 -25.28 -1.75
N HIS A 81 -7.31 -24.37 -1.23
CA HIS A 81 -5.85 -24.39 -1.34
C HIS A 81 -5.28 -24.79 0.02
N GLU A 82 -5.09 -26.09 0.25
CA GLU A 82 -4.60 -26.61 1.55
C GLU A 82 -3.35 -25.89 2.09
N PRO A 83 -2.33 -25.56 1.27
CA PRO A 83 -1.14 -24.88 1.75
C PRO A 83 -1.41 -23.53 2.41
N SER A 84 -2.43 -22.79 1.96
CA SER A 84 -2.81 -21.49 2.56
C SER A 84 -3.19 -21.59 4.05
N SER A 85 -3.60 -22.77 4.53
CA SER A 85 -3.90 -23.01 5.95
C SER A 85 -2.65 -23.07 6.84
N LYS A 86 -1.45 -23.15 6.25
CA LYS A 86 -0.17 -23.19 6.97
C LYS A 86 0.40 -21.80 7.28
N VAL A 87 -0.20 -20.75 6.70
CA VAL A 87 0.17 -19.36 6.98
C VAL A 87 -0.31 -18.98 8.38
N VAL A 88 0.63 -18.61 9.24
CA VAL A 88 0.37 -18.32 10.66
C VAL A 88 -0.23 -16.93 10.84
N ASP A 89 0.41 -15.93 10.23
CA ASP A 89 0.04 -14.52 10.32
C ASP A 89 -1.31 -14.22 9.65
N PRO A 90 -2.04 -13.21 10.13
CA PRO A 90 -3.23 -12.73 9.44
C PRO A 90 -2.87 -12.09 8.10
N VAL A 91 -3.85 -11.99 7.22
CA VAL A 91 -3.76 -11.12 6.05
C VAL A 91 -3.91 -9.68 6.52
N TYR A 92 -3.02 -8.80 6.08
CA TYR A 92 -3.07 -7.38 6.40
C TYR A 92 -3.93 -6.66 5.35
N PHE A 93 -4.71 -5.67 5.76
CA PHE A 93 -5.34 -4.76 4.81
C PHE A 93 -4.29 -3.77 4.31
N GLY A 94 -3.83 -3.95 3.08
CA GLY A 94 -2.80 -3.12 2.46
C GLY A 94 -3.34 -1.81 1.88
N GLY A 95 -4.62 -1.78 1.49
CA GLY A 95 -5.31 -0.59 1.03
C GLY A 95 -6.57 -0.92 0.20
N PRO A 96 -7.34 0.10 -0.21
CA PRO A 96 -8.63 -0.11 -0.85
C PRO A 96 -8.52 -0.56 -2.32
N GLU A 97 -7.43 -0.25 -3.01
CA GLU A 97 -7.21 -0.65 -4.39
C GLU A 97 -6.94 -2.15 -4.49
N MET A 98 -7.73 -2.84 -5.32
CA MET A 98 -7.66 -4.29 -5.49
C MET A 98 -7.73 -5.06 -4.16
N SER A 99 -8.60 -4.62 -3.24
CA SER A 99 -8.75 -5.23 -1.90
C SER A 99 -9.20 -6.70 -1.91
N GLU A 100 -9.70 -7.19 -3.05
CA GLU A 100 -10.01 -8.60 -3.32
C GLU A 100 -8.79 -9.45 -3.75
N ALA A 101 -7.68 -8.80 -4.12
CA ALA A 101 -6.45 -9.47 -4.53
C ALA A 101 -5.46 -9.59 -3.37
N VAL A 102 -4.74 -10.71 -3.32
CA VAL A 102 -3.68 -10.96 -2.34
C VAL A 102 -2.31 -10.73 -2.96
N PHE A 103 -1.49 -9.98 -2.23
CA PHE A 103 -0.12 -9.65 -2.55
C PHE A 103 0.79 -10.31 -1.52
N ALA A 104 1.87 -10.96 -1.97
CA ALA A 104 2.91 -11.51 -1.10
C ALA A 104 4.12 -10.58 -1.10
N VAL A 105 4.49 -10.05 0.06
CA VAL A 105 5.72 -9.29 0.29
C VAL A 105 6.78 -10.24 0.84
N VAL A 106 7.94 -10.29 0.19
CA VAL A 106 9.00 -11.26 0.47
C VAL A 106 10.37 -10.60 0.54
N HIS A 107 11.31 -11.25 1.24
CA HIS A 107 12.73 -10.95 1.13
C HIS A 107 13.37 -11.68 -0.04
N GLY A 108 14.33 -11.02 -0.69
CA GLY A 108 15.03 -11.55 -1.86
C GLY A 108 14.17 -11.45 -3.13
N ASP A 109 14.83 -11.38 -4.28
CA ASP A 109 14.15 -11.33 -5.58
C ASP A 109 13.57 -12.72 -5.90
N PRO A 110 12.22 -12.90 -5.93
CA PRO A 110 11.61 -14.18 -6.25
C PRO A 110 11.55 -14.43 -7.77
N GLY A 111 12.14 -13.54 -8.57
CA GLY A 111 12.27 -13.62 -10.02
C GLY A 111 11.17 -12.87 -10.77
N ALA A 112 10.79 -13.40 -11.93
CA ALA A 112 9.85 -12.74 -12.82
C ALA A 112 8.49 -12.45 -12.14
N SER A 113 7.92 -11.28 -12.46
CA SER A 113 6.64 -10.80 -11.91
C SER A 113 6.67 -10.31 -10.46
N ALA A 114 7.85 -9.96 -9.94
CA ALA A 114 8.02 -9.20 -8.72
C ALA A 114 8.25 -7.71 -9.01
N LEU A 115 7.77 -6.85 -8.11
CA LEU A 115 8.10 -5.43 -8.07
C LEU A 115 9.00 -5.18 -6.86
N HIS A 116 10.14 -4.53 -7.09
CA HIS A 116 11.02 -4.09 -6.01
C HIS A 116 10.34 -2.98 -5.20
N LEU A 117 10.28 -3.13 -3.87
CA LEU A 117 9.71 -2.14 -2.98
C LEU A 117 10.80 -1.24 -2.41
N LEU A 118 11.70 -1.81 -1.61
CA LEU A 118 12.88 -1.13 -1.08
C LEU A 118 13.89 -2.15 -0.57
N GLY A 119 15.18 -1.79 -0.56
CA GLY A 119 16.26 -2.66 -0.07
C GLY A 119 16.23 -4.07 -0.68
N GLY A 120 16.08 -5.11 0.13
CA GLY A 120 15.93 -6.50 -0.29
C GLY A 120 14.49 -7.00 -0.37
N VAL A 121 13.49 -6.11 -0.35
CA VAL A 121 12.06 -6.45 -0.26
C VAL A 121 11.35 -6.26 -1.59
N PHE A 122 10.53 -7.25 -1.93
CA PHE A 122 9.77 -7.32 -3.18
C PHE A 122 8.30 -7.63 -2.89
N VAL A 123 7.42 -7.20 -3.79
CA VAL A 123 6.01 -7.62 -3.80
C VAL A 123 5.70 -8.46 -5.03
N VAL A 124 4.92 -9.51 -4.82
CA VAL A 124 4.44 -10.45 -5.83
C VAL A 124 2.92 -10.44 -5.84
N SER A 125 2.34 -10.32 -7.03
CA SER A 125 0.89 -10.18 -7.25
C SER A 125 0.35 -11.17 -8.28
N ASN A 126 1.22 -11.84 -9.04
CA ASN A 126 0.79 -12.90 -9.95
C ASN A 126 0.30 -14.11 -9.14
N ALA A 127 -0.97 -14.50 -9.34
CA ALA A 127 -1.60 -15.59 -8.57
C ALA A 127 -0.74 -16.87 -8.50
N ALA A 128 -0.23 -17.34 -9.64
CA ALA A 128 0.60 -18.56 -9.66
C ALA A 128 1.94 -18.39 -8.95
N ALA A 129 2.49 -17.17 -8.90
CA ALA A 129 3.71 -16.89 -8.13
C ALA A 129 3.42 -16.77 -6.62
N VAL A 130 2.29 -16.16 -6.25
CA VAL A 130 1.81 -16.12 -4.86
C VAL A 130 1.54 -17.53 -4.35
N ASP A 131 0.86 -18.38 -5.14
CA ASP A 131 0.60 -19.78 -4.79
C ASP A 131 1.89 -20.56 -4.51
N ARG A 132 2.93 -20.36 -5.35
CA ARG A 132 4.25 -20.98 -5.12
C ARG A 132 4.89 -20.52 -3.81
N ILE A 133 4.78 -19.24 -3.46
CA ILE A 133 5.30 -18.72 -2.19
C ILE A 133 4.56 -19.38 -1.01
N ILE A 134 3.23 -19.47 -1.09
CA ILE A 134 2.40 -20.12 -0.07
C ILE A 134 2.77 -21.62 0.07
N GLU A 135 3.06 -22.28 -1.04
CA GLU A 135 3.41 -23.70 -1.05
C GLU A 135 4.81 -24.00 -0.51
N GLN A 136 5.78 -23.12 -0.78
CA GLN A 136 7.20 -23.38 -0.50
C GLN A 136 7.68 -22.72 0.79
N THR A 137 7.35 -21.44 0.98
CA THR A 137 7.85 -20.60 2.08
C THR A 137 6.73 -19.74 2.70
N PRO A 138 5.60 -20.34 3.11
CA PRO A 138 4.39 -19.60 3.48
C PRO A 138 4.58 -18.55 4.57
N ASN A 139 5.51 -18.80 5.51
CA ASN A 139 5.76 -17.95 6.67
C ASN A 139 7.04 -17.09 6.54
N GLU A 140 7.67 -17.08 5.36
CA GLU A 140 8.76 -16.14 5.01
C GLU A 140 8.23 -14.93 4.23
N ALA A 141 6.92 -14.88 4.00
CA ALA A 141 6.22 -13.80 3.33
C ALA A 141 5.20 -13.14 4.26
N ARG A 142 4.91 -11.86 4.01
CA ARG A 142 3.72 -11.19 4.55
C ARG A 142 2.68 -10.99 3.47
N TYR A 143 1.42 -11.29 3.78
CA TYR A 143 0.32 -11.19 2.83
C TYR A 143 -0.54 -9.95 3.09
N PHE A 144 -0.80 -9.20 2.02
CA PHE A 144 -1.65 -8.02 2.04
C PHE A 144 -2.84 -8.22 1.10
N ALA A 145 -4.01 -7.74 1.52
CA ALA A 145 -5.19 -7.55 0.68
C ALA A 145 -5.21 -6.10 0.18
N GLY A 146 -5.08 -5.93 -1.13
CA GLY A 146 -4.98 -4.62 -1.76
C GLY A 146 -3.72 -3.82 -1.40
N PHE A 147 -3.68 -2.59 -1.89
CA PHE A 147 -2.63 -1.60 -1.69
C PHE A 147 -3.26 -0.20 -1.75
N VAL A 148 -2.50 0.84 -1.45
CA VAL A 148 -2.89 2.25 -1.63
C VAL A 148 -2.23 2.78 -2.90
N GLY A 149 -3.00 3.39 -3.79
CA GLY A 149 -2.49 4.02 -5.00
C GLY A 149 -2.54 5.54 -4.93
N TRP A 150 -1.45 6.20 -5.33
CA TRP A 150 -1.44 7.64 -5.59
C TRP A 150 -1.11 7.91 -7.04
N ARG A 151 -1.90 8.78 -7.64
CA ARG A 151 -1.68 9.27 -8.99
C ARG A 151 -0.45 10.19 -9.03
N PRO A 152 0.14 10.46 -10.21
CA PRO A 152 1.27 11.38 -10.32
C PRO A 152 1.02 12.72 -9.62
N GLY A 153 1.89 13.04 -8.66
CA GLY A 153 1.83 14.26 -7.85
C GLY A 153 0.76 14.30 -6.75
N GLU A 154 -0.07 13.26 -6.59
CA GLU A 154 -1.11 13.21 -5.56
C GLU A 154 -0.51 13.08 -4.16
N LEU A 155 0.43 12.15 -3.96
CA LEU A 155 1.12 11.98 -2.68
C LEU A 155 1.83 13.28 -2.24
N ALA A 156 2.48 13.97 -3.17
CA ALA A 156 3.14 15.25 -2.88
C ALA A 156 2.14 16.31 -2.36
N LYS A 157 0.94 16.38 -2.95
CA LYS A 157 -0.11 17.29 -2.51
C LYS A 157 -0.66 16.92 -1.14
N GLU A 158 -0.82 15.63 -0.84
CA GLU A 158 -1.27 15.17 0.47
C GLU A 158 -0.26 15.49 1.58
N ILE A 159 1.03 15.31 1.29
CA ILE A 159 2.10 15.69 2.21
C ILE A 159 2.12 17.21 2.42
N GLU A 160 2.02 18.00 1.35
CA GLU A 160 1.94 19.47 1.45
C GLU A 160 0.70 19.93 2.24
N ALA A 161 -0.43 19.22 2.08
CA ALA A 161 -1.65 19.45 2.84
C ALA A 161 -1.56 19.00 4.32
N GLY A 162 -0.44 18.37 4.72
CA GLY A 162 -0.18 17.96 6.09
C GLY A 162 -0.91 16.69 6.51
N TYR A 163 -1.29 15.82 5.56
CA TYR A 163 -1.99 14.56 5.88
C TYR A 163 -1.05 13.50 6.46
N TRP A 164 0.24 13.61 6.13
CA TRP A 164 1.26 12.64 6.47
C TRP A 164 2.43 13.30 7.19
N ALA A 165 2.87 12.70 8.29
CA ALA A 165 4.24 12.82 8.76
C ALA A 165 5.11 11.86 7.94
N THR A 166 6.26 12.33 7.47
CA THR A 166 7.13 11.57 6.55
C THR A 166 8.47 11.23 7.19
N GLY A 167 9.01 10.05 6.93
CA GLY A 167 10.37 9.68 7.32
C GLY A 167 11.03 8.71 6.34
N GLU A 168 12.24 8.30 6.69
CA GLU A 168 12.96 7.26 5.93
C GLU A 168 12.22 5.92 6.02
N ALA A 169 12.06 5.25 4.89
CA ALA A 169 11.47 3.92 4.83
C ALA A 169 12.48 2.86 5.30
N ASP A 170 12.01 1.95 6.15
CA ASP A 170 12.78 0.83 6.69
C ASP A 170 12.09 -0.48 6.30
N GLU A 171 12.83 -1.38 5.65
CA GLU A 171 12.28 -2.63 5.10
C GLU A 171 11.80 -3.58 6.20
N SER A 172 12.39 -3.48 7.39
CA SER A 172 12.01 -4.30 8.54
C SER A 172 10.57 -4.06 8.99
N LEU A 173 9.98 -2.91 8.65
CA LEU A 173 8.60 -2.57 8.98
C LEU A 173 7.58 -3.48 8.28
N PHE A 174 7.91 -4.03 7.10
CA PHE A 174 7.05 -5.00 6.43
C PHE A 174 6.92 -6.29 7.22
N PHE A 175 7.96 -6.72 7.93
CA PHE A 175 8.01 -8.01 8.63
C PHE A 175 7.93 -7.89 10.15
N ARG A 176 7.63 -6.69 10.65
CA ARG A 176 7.47 -6.45 12.10
C ARG A 176 6.37 -7.37 12.67
N PRO A 177 6.64 -8.18 13.71
CA PRO A 177 5.67 -9.13 14.24
C PRO A 177 4.43 -8.47 14.86
N ASP A 178 4.62 -7.41 15.66
CA ASP A 178 3.53 -6.65 16.28
C ASP A 178 3.49 -5.22 15.73
N THR A 179 2.37 -4.89 15.10
CA THR A 179 2.11 -3.58 14.49
C THR A 179 1.03 -2.77 15.22
N SER A 180 0.44 -3.31 16.31
CA SER A 180 -0.69 -2.69 17.00
C SER A 180 -0.36 -1.30 17.58
N GLY A 181 0.87 -1.12 18.06
CA GLY A 181 1.39 0.16 18.56
C GLY A 181 2.16 1.00 17.55
N LEU A 182 2.33 0.53 16.30
CA LEU A 182 3.29 1.10 15.35
C LEU A 182 3.01 2.57 15.04
N TRP A 183 1.75 2.91 14.77
CA TRP A 183 1.37 4.30 14.47
C TRP A 183 1.67 5.23 15.64
N LYS A 184 1.30 4.82 16.86
CA LYS A 184 1.52 5.62 18.08
C LYS A 184 3.02 5.84 18.34
N GLU A 185 3.81 4.78 18.24
CA GLU A 185 5.27 4.84 18.37
C GLU A 185 5.89 5.84 17.38
N LEU A 186 5.51 5.76 16.10
CA LEU A 186 6.09 6.61 15.08
C LEU A 186 5.59 8.05 15.16
N ILE A 187 4.31 8.29 15.43
CA ILE A 187 3.78 9.66 15.50
C ILE A 187 4.34 10.40 16.72
N GLU A 188 4.59 9.71 17.84
CA GLU A 188 5.29 10.28 19.00
C GLU A 188 6.74 10.65 18.67
N ARG A 189 7.44 9.77 17.92
CA ARG A 189 8.80 10.03 17.42
C ARG A 189 8.85 11.27 16.51
N PHE A 190 7.90 11.44 15.60
CA PHE A 190 7.83 12.61 14.72
C PHE A 190 7.35 13.87 15.44
N GLY A 191 6.40 13.73 16.38
CA GLY A 191 5.85 14.82 17.19
C GLY A 191 6.86 15.43 18.16
N GLY A 192 7.84 14.66 18.61
CA GLY A 192 8.99 15.16 19.37
C GLY A 192 10.03 15.91 18.53
N ALA A 193 10.03 15.73 17.19
CA ALA A 193 11.09 16.20 16.31
C ALA A 193 10.72 17.46 15.50
N SER A 194 9.56 17.53 14.83
CA SER A 194 9.31 18.65 13.89
C SER A 194 7.94 18.64 13.19
N LEU A 195 6.84 18.24 13.83
CA LEU A 195 5.53 18.46 13.21
C LEU A 195 5.12 19.94 13.34
N PRO A 196 4.77 20.64 12.24
CA PRO A 196 4.15 21.95 12.33
C PRO A 196 2.97 21.85 13.30
N LYS A 197 2.85 22.80 14.24
CA LYS A 197 1.73 22.82 15.20
C LYS A 197 0.44 22.65 14.41
N TRP A 198 -0.22 21.52 14.62
CA TRP A 198 -1.46 21.17 13.94
C TRP A 198 -2.42 22.34 14.10
N HIS A 199 -2.83 22.95 12.99
CA HIS A 199 -4.03 23.76 13.00
C HIS A 199 -5.15 22.76 12.71
N ALA A 200 -6.00 22.50 13.70
CA ALA A 200 -7.17 21.64 13.58
C ALA A 200 -8.18 22.24 12.58
N ARG A 201 -7.83 22.26 11.30
CA ARG A 201 -8.79 22.21 10.21
C ARG A 201 -9.08 20.74 10.01
N GLU A 202 -10.36 20.41 9.90
CA GLU A 202 -10.82 19.05 9.65
C GLU A 202 -10.12 18.50 8.41
N VAL A 203 -9.17 17.57 8.61
CA VAL A 203 -8.45 16.91 7.53
C VAL A 203 -9.35 15.78 7.03
N ARG A 204 -10.13 16.09 5.99
CA ARG A 204 -10.93 15.11 5.27
C ARG A 204 -10.02 14.26 4.39
N GLU A 205 -10.35 12.98 4.28
CA GLU A 205 -9.60 12.06 3.43
C GLU A 205 -9.43 12.58 1.99
N PRO A 206 -8.24 12.43 1.40
CA PRO A 206 -8.07 12.59 -0.03
C PRO A 206 -8.97 11.57 -0.76
N GLY A 207 -9.65 12.02 -1.81
CA GLY A 207 -10.77 11.32 -2.40
C GLY A 207 -10.42 9.95 -2.98
N GLY A 208 -10.89 8.89 -2.32
CA GLY A 208 -11.12 7.57 -2.92
C GLY A 208 -12.18 7.66 -4.01
N GLY A 209 -11.75 8.03 -5.22
CA GLY A 209 -12.62 8.31 -6.35
C GLY A 209 -12.66 7.19 -7.37
N VAL A 210 -13.45 6.15 -7.11
CA VAL A 210 -14.26 5.47 -8.14
C VAL A 210 -15.66 5.27 -7.57
N ALA A 211 -16.52 6.28 -7.74
CA ALA A 211 -17.96 6.11 -7.57
C ALA A 211 -18.49 5.29 -8.75
N VAL A 212 -18.80 4.01 -8.51
CA VAL A 212 -19.58 3.21 -9.44
C VAL A 212 -21.02 3.72 -9.43
N GLY A 213 -21.38 4.43 -10.49
CA GLY A 213 -22.73 4.54 -11.07
C GLY A 213 -23.92 4.64 -10.12
N GLY A 214 -24.39 5.87 -9.88
CA GLY A 214 -25.72 6.12 -9.33
C GLY A 214 -26.80 5.47 -10.20
N ARG A 215 -27.60 4.59 -9.60
CA ARG A 215 -28.88 4.15 -10.18
C ARG A 215 -29.95 5.15 -9.79
N THR A 216 -30.57 5.75 -10.81
CA THR A 216 -31.80 6.54 -10.71
C THR A 216 -32.93 5.67 -10.11
N PRO A 217 -33.74 6.16 -9.16
CA PRO A 217 -34.93 5.45 -8.76
C PRO A 217 -36.02 5.64 -9.82
N ILE A 218 -36.48 4.53 -10.41
CA ILE A 218 -37.73 4.51 -11.18
C ILE A 218 -38.87 4.61 -10.16
N ALA A 219 -39.63 5.69 -10.24
CA ALA A 219 -40.90 5.83 -9.55
C ALA A 219 -41.92 4.86 -10.15
N ALA A 220 -42.50 3.98 -9.33
CA ALA A 220 -43.68 3.21 -9.68
C ALA A 220 -44.92 3.98 -9.18
N ARG A 221 -45.82 4.29 -10.12
CA ARG A 221 -47.24 4.55 -9.86
C ARG A 221 -47.98 3.22 -9.84
#